data_AF-A0A947CTK3-F1
#
_entry.id   AF-A0A947CTK3-F1
#
_cell.length_a   1.000
_cell.length_b   1.000
_cell.length_c   1.000
_cell.angle_alpha   90.00
_cell.angle_beta   90.00
_cell.angle_gamma   90.00
#
_symmetry.space_group_name_H-M   'P 1'
#
loop_
_entity.id
_entity.type
_entity.pdbx_description
1 polymer ?
#
loop_
_entity_poly.entity_id
_entity_poly.type
_entity_poly.pdbx_seq_one_letter_code
_entity_poly.pdbx_strand_id
1 'polypeptide(L)' 'MFVKVLERAAAERGALKERIAALTETVAETTGRPPENVHITFEPAAEGRQSFGGRLVE' A
#
# COMPACT_ATOMS: atom_id res chain seq x y z
N MET A 1 -11.49 -6.10 6.06
CA MET A 1 -11.30 -5.45 4.74
C MET A 1 -9.85 -5.61 4.34
N PHE A 2 -9.59 -5.97 3.08
CA PHE A 2 -8.24 -6.18 2.58
C PHE A 2 -7.87 -5.07 1.60
N VAL A 3 -6.72 -4.46 1.83
CA VAL A 3 -6.14 -3.41 0.99
C VAL A 3 -4.81 -3.91 0.46
N LYS A 4 -4.64 -3.86 -0.86
CA LYS A 4 -3.36 -4.12 -1.51
C LYS A 4 -2.77 -2.81 -1.99
N VAL A 5 -1.52 -2.57 -1.61
CA VAL A 5 -0.78 -1.38 -2.01
C VAL A 5 0.28 -1.81 -3.01
N LEU A 6 0.19 -1.29 -4.23
CA LEU A 6 1.23 -1.42 -5.24
C LEU A 6 1.98 -0.11 -5.33
N GLU A 7 3.28 -0.15 -5.08
CA GLU A 7 4.16 1.02 -5.10
C GLU A 7 5.23 0.83 -6.17
N ARG A 8 5.75 1.94 -6.69
CA ARG A 8 6.84 1.91 -7.67
C ARG A 8 8.03 1.12 -7.14
N ALA A 9 8.55 1.52 -5.99
CA ALA A 9 9.67 0.91 -5.29
C ALA A 9 9.27 0.56 -3.85
N ALA A 10 9.98 -0.39 -3.24
CA ALA A 10 9.74 -0.77 -1.86
C ALA A 10 10.15 0.36 -0.90
N ALA A 11 9.31 0.64 0.09
CA ALA A 11 9.65 1.56 1.16
C ALA A 11 10.82 1.01 2.00
N GLU A 12 11.66 1.91 2.52
CA GLU A 12 12.65 1.54 3.52
C GLU A 12 11.97 1.00 4.79
N ARG A 13 12.62 0.03 5.45
CA ARG A 13 12.05 -0.67 6.62
C ARG A 13 11.59 0.28 7.73
N GLY A 14 12.29 1.39 7.96
CA GLY A 14 11.92 2.38 8.97
C GLY A 14 10.62 3.12 8.65
N ALA A 15 10.44 3.53 7.39
CA ALA A 15 9.26 4.25 6.93
C ALA A 15 8.02 3.36 6.79
N LEU A 16 8.20 2.04 6.63
CA LEU A 16 7.10 1.10 6.42
C LEU A 16 6.10 1.06 7.60
N LYS A 17 6.60 1.14 8.84
CA LYS A 17 5.75 1.09 10.04
C LYS A 17 4.82 2.30 10.13
N GLU A 18 5.37 3.50 9.96
CA GLU A 18 4.60 4.75 9.98
C GLU A 18 3.56 4.78 8.86
N ARG A 19 3.93 4.27 7.68
CA ARG A 19 3.07 4.20 6.51
C ARG A 19 1.92 3.20 6.70
N ILE A 20 2.17 2.04 7.31
CA ILE A 20 1.10 1.08 7.67
C ILE A 20 0.11 1.72 8.64
N ALA A 21 0.59 2.43 9.67
CA ALA A 21 -0.27 3.07 10.65
C ALA A 21 -1.16 4.14 9.98
N ALA A 22 -0.56 5.05 9.21
CA ALA A 22 -1.27 6.12 8.53
C ALA A 22 -2.30 5.60 7.52
N LEU A 23 -1.95 4.59 6.72
CA LEU A 23 -2.89 3.97 5.77
C LEU A 23 -4.03 3.25 6.48
N THR A 24 -3.74 2.56 7.59
CA THR A 24 -4.76 1.84 8.38
C THR A 24 -5.79 2.82 8.93
N GLU A 25 -5.34 3.90 9.56
CA GLU A 25 -6.22 4.95 10.10
C GLU A 25 -7.05 5.59 9.00
N THR A 26 -6.41 6.03 7.92
CA THR A 26 -7.10 6.69 6.79
C THR A 26 -8.19 5.80 6.20
N VAL A 27 -7.88 4.52 5.98
CA VAL A 27 -8.83 3.55 5.41
C VAL A 27 -9.96 3.24 6.39
N ALA A 28 -9.65 3.08 7.68
CA ALA A 28 -10.64 2.85 8.73
C ALA A 28 -11.65 4.00 8.82
N GLU A 29 -11.16 5.24 8.87
CA GLU A 29 -11.98 6.46 8.90
C GLU A 29 -12.85 6.60 7.65
N THR A 30 -12.25 6.46 6.47
CA THR A 30 -12.95 6.63 5.18
C THR A 30 -14.08 5.61 4.99
N THR A 31 -13.91 4.41 5.56
CA THR A 31 -14.87 3.30 5.38
C THR A 31 -15.79 3.08 6.58
N GLY A 32 -15.63 3.84 7.67
CA GLY A 32 -16.39 3.67 8.91
C GLY A 32 -16.17 2.31 9.57
N ARG A 33 -14.94 1.76 9.48
CA ARG A 33 -14.60 0.45 10.03
C ARG A 33 -13.58 0.57 11.17
N PRO A 34 -13.61 -0.33 12.16
CA PRO A 34 -12.55 -0.40 13.16
C PRO A 34 -11.18 -0.68 12.52
N PRO A 35 -10.09 -0.02 12.95
CA PRO A 35 -8.73 -0.24 12.42
C PRO A 35 -8.27 -1.70 12.45
N GLU A 36 -8.65 -2.46 13.48
CA GLU A 36 -8.34 -3.89 13.62
C GLU A 36 -8.96 -4.78 12.52
N ASN A 37 -9.95 -4.27 11.79
CA ASN A 37 -10.56 -4.94 10.65
C ASN A 37 -9.92 -4.54 9.31
N VAL A 38 -8.87 -3.71 9.31
CA VAL A 38 -8.14 -3.28 8.11
C VAL A 38 -6.85 -4.08 7.99
N HIS A 39 -6.71 -4.82 6.89
CA HIS A 39 -5.49 -5.57 6.58
C HIS A 39 -4.82 -4.96 5.37
N ILE A 40 -3.56 -4.55 5.51
CA ILE A 40 -2.76 -3.97 4.43
C ILE A 40 -1.70 -4.97 4.00
N THR A 41 -1.58 -5.20 2.69
CA THR A 41 -0.50 -5.97 2.09
C THR A 41 0.20 -5.11 1.05
N PHE A 42 1.52 -4.99 1.15
CA PHE A 42 2.33 -4.38 0.11
C PHE A 42 2.72 -5.44 -0.90
N GLU A 43 2.34 -5.21 -2.15
CA GLU A 43 2.74 -6.06 -3.27
C GLU A 43 4.23 -5.84 -3.58
N PRO A 44 4.89 -6.77 -4.30
CA PRO A 44 6.23 -6.52 -4.82
C PRO A 44 6.29 -5.22 -5.63
N ALA A 45 7.45 -4.59 -5.70
CA ALA A 45 7.66 -3.35 -6.46
C ALA A 45 7.06 -3.44 -7.88
N ALA A 46 6.45 -2.34 -8.31
CA ALA A 46 5.89 -2.20 -9.64
C ALA A 46 7.00 -1.97 -10.68
N GLU A 47 8.12 -1.37 -10.27
CA GLU A 47 9.28 -1.14 -11.13
C GLU A 47 9.74 -2.46 -11.79
N GLY A 48 9.90 -2.42 -13.11
CA GLY A 48 10.30 -3.59 -13.91
C GLY A 48 9.24 -4.70 -14.01
N ARG A 49 8.05 -4.54 -13.40
CA ARG A 49 7.04 -5.60 -13.28
C ARG A 49 5.63 -5.18 -13.76
N GLN A 50 5.27 -3.92 -13.59
CA GLN A 50 3.96 -3.38 -13.92
C GLN A 50 4.03 -2.52 -15.17
N SER A 51 3.01 -2.56 -16.03
CA SER A 51 2.86 -1.57 -17.11
C SER A 51 1.84 -0.49 -16.76
N PHE A 52 2.09 0.73 -17.23
CA PHE A 52 1.19 1.88 -17.16
C PHE A 52 1.16 2.57 -18.53
N GLY A 53 -0.02 2.64 -19.16
CA GLY A 53 -0.15 3.21 -20.51
C GLY A 53 0.68 2.49 -21.58
N GLY A 54 0.90 1.18 -21.42
CA GLY A 54 1.71 0.37 -22.34
C GLY A 54 3.23 0.51 -22.16
N ARG A 55 3.69 1.23 -21.13
CA ARG A 55 5.12 1.35 -20.78
C ARG A 55 5.40 0.67 -19.47
N LEU A 56 6.58 0.05 -19.35
CA LEU A 56 7.03 -0.53 -18.09
C LEU A 56 7.18 0.59 -17.05
N VAL A 57 6.76 0.35 -15.81
CA VAL A 57 7.06 1.23 -14.70
C VAL A 57 8.56 1.17 -14.47
N GLU A 58 9.20 2.32 -14.65
CA GLU A 58 10.58 2.62 -14.28
C GLU A 58 10.58 3.40 -12.98
#